data_AF-A0A803WAS5-F1
#
_entry.id   AF-A0A803WAS5-F1
#
_cell.length_a   1.000
_cell.length_b   1.000
_cell.length_c   1.000
_cell.angle_alpha   90.00
_cell.angle_beta   90.00
_cell.angle_gamma   90.00
#
_symmetry.space_group_name_H-M   'P 1'
#
loop_
_entity.id
_entity.type
_entity.pdbx_description
1 polymer ?
#
loop_
_entity_poly.entity_id
_entity_poly.type
_entity_poly.pdbx_seq_one_letter_code
_entity_poly.pdbx_strand_id
1 'polypeptide(L)'
;MEALGVSVTDYTFEDCQLALAEGQLRLPSDTCLLEFAKLVRSLGLKPETLEDDLDKYAASVMKMKKEKVDLKEFSAYLEFPVSQTLESMFALFDEKEDGVIDIREFVIALSVVCKPSKTLETIQLAFQLYQSEGGTVTEEDLACILKTAMGVSQIDVTHLFRAVDEEEKGKITYDDFYTFAVLHPHFAEEYLYADQMGAESGLETSSLSAPNGICTDFSPDSSGDRRKPLQKKLN
;
A
#
# COMPACT_ATOMS: atom_id res chain seq x y z
N MET A 1 -36.34 0.15 8.91
CA MET A 1 -35.03 -0.49 9.08
C MET A 1 -34.00 0.61 8.98
N GLU A 2 -33.50 1.09 10.11
CA GLU A 2 -32.31 1.92 10.16
C GLU A 2 -31.14 1.05 9.71
N ALA A 3 -30.63 1.33 8.51
CA ALA A 3 -29.36 0.77 8.06
C ALA A 3 -28.25 1.43 8.88
N LEU A 4 -27.31 0.61 9.36
CA LEU A 4 -26.12 1.03 10.10
C LEU A 4 -25.51 2.27 9.43
N GLY A 5 -25.37 3.36 10.18
CA GLY A 5 -24.81 4.65 9.74
C GLY A 5 -23.31 4.58 9.47
N VAL A 6 -22.89 3.59 8.69
CA VAL A 6 -21.54 3.45 8.17
C VAL A 6 -21.56 4.15 6.82
N SER A 7 -20.72 5.19 6.69
CA SER A 7 -20.47 5.83 5.40
C SER A 7 -20.06 4.74 4.41
N VAL A 8 -20.89 4.52 3.39
CA VAL A 8 -20.51 3.66 2.26
C VAL A 8 -19.31 4.35 1.62
N THR A 9 -18.13 3.78 1.83
CA THR A 9 -16.91 4.22 1.17
C THR A 9 -17.03 3.81 -0.30
N ASP A 10 -17.22 4.79 -1.19
CA ASP A 10 -17.21 4.58 -2.65
C ASP A 10 -15.80 4.18 -3.08
N TYR A 11 -15.47 2.88 -2.93
CA TYR A 11 -14.23 2.28 -3.43
C TYR A 11 -14.41 1.89 -4.89
N THR A 12 -13.46 2.29 -5.74
CA THR A 12 -13.39 1.80 -7.12
C THR A 12 -12.60 0.49 -7.20
N PHE A 13 -12.64 -0.14 -8.38
CA PHE A 13 -11.88 -1.36 -8.62
C PHE A 13 -10.38 -1.16 -8.38
N GLU A 14 -9.85 0.00 -8.79
CA GLU A 14 -8.47 0.40 -8.58
C GLU A 14 -8.14 0.61 -7.09
N ASP A 15 -9.07 1.18 -6.31
CA ASP A 15 -8.90 1.34 -4.86
C ASP A 15 -8.83 -0.03 -4.16
N CYS A 16 -9.64 -0.99 -4.60
CA CYS A 16 -9.56 -2.38 -4.14
C CYS A 16 -8.26 -3.05 -4.57
N GLN A 17 -7.76 -2.82 -5.79
CA GLN A 17 -6.47 -3.36 -6.22
C GLN A 17 -5.31 -2.80 -5.40
N LEU A 18 -5.32 -1.50 -5.12
CA LEU A 18 -4.33 -0.85 -4.28
C LEU A 18 -4.36 -1.40 -2.84
N ALA A 19 -5.56 -1.52 -2.25
CA ALA A 19 -5.73 -2.04 -0.90
C ALA A 19 -5.40 -3.55 -0.76
N LEU A 20 -5.66 -4.34 -1.80
CA LEU A 20 -5.45 -5.79 -1.82
C LEU A 20 -4.12 -6.20 -2.45
N ALA A 21 -3.26 -5.25 -2.81
CA ALA A 21 -2.00 -5.55 -3.44
C ALA A 21 -1.12 -6.41 -2.52
N GLU A 22 -0.78 -7.60 -3.00
CA GLU A 22 0.13 -8.50 -2.31
C GLU A 22 1.57 -8.11 -2.67
N GLY A 23 2.36 -7.76 -1.65
CA GLY A 23 3.77 -7.39 -1.75
C GLY A 23 4.41 -7.46 -0.36
N GLN A 24 5.72 -7.18 -0.27
CA GLN A 24 6.43 -7.19 1.02
C GLN A 24 5.94 -6.10 1.98
N LEU A 25 5.36 -5.03 1.45
CA LEU A 25 4.72 -3.96 2.20
C LEU A 25 3.22 -3.97 1.91
N ARG A 26 2.41 -4.27 2.93
CA ARG A 26 0.95 -4.17 2.85
C ARG A 26 0.52 -2.80 3.32
N LEU A 27 -0.40 -2.18 2.60
CA LEU A 27 -0.94 -0.90 3.03
C LEU A 27 -1.82 -1.11 4.26
N PRO A 28 -1.66 -0.30 5.32
CA PRO A 28 -2.54 -0.36 6.48
C PRO A 28 -3.92 0.22 6.14
N SER A 29 -4.91 -0.08 6.99
CA SER A 29 -6.30 0.32 6.77
C SER A 29 -6.53 1.84 6.84
N ASP A 30 -5.66 2.57 7.53
CA ASP A 30 -5.68 4.03 7.67
C ASP A 30 -4.79 4.75 6.64
N THR A 31 -4.32 4.05 5.60
CA THR A 31 -3.47 4.66 4.57
C THR A 31 -4.14 5.84 3.87
N CYS A 32 -3.40 6.95 3.72
CA CYS A 32 -3.84 8.10 2.92
C CYS A 32 -3.72 7.86 1.41
N LEU A 33 -3.06 6.76 0.98
CA LEU A 33 -2.81 6.50 -0.44
C LEU A 33 -4.09 6.21 -1.24
N LEU A 34 -5.17 5.76 -0.60
CA LEU A 34 -6.47 5.59 -1.24
C LEU A 34 -7.07 6.95 -1.63
N GLU A 35 -6.95 7.96 -0.76
CA GLU A 35 -7.38 9.32 -1.07
C GLU A 35 -6.47 9.96 -2.11
N PHE A 36 -5.16 9.77 -1.99
CA PHE A 36 -4.20 10.20 -3.00
C PHE A 36 -4.51 9.61 -4.38
N ALA A 37 -4.81 8.31 -4.48
CA ALA A 37 -5.18 7.65 -5.73
C ALA A 37 -6.46 8.24 -6.36
N LYS A 38 -7.44 8.64 -5.54
CA LYS A 38 -8.65 9.35 -6.02
C LYS A 38 -8.30 10.73 -6.57
N LEU A 39 -7.42 11.47 -5.92
CA LEU A 39 -6.97 12.79 -6.37
C LEU A 39 -6.15 12.71 -7.66
N VAL A 40 -5.25 11.73 -7.79
CA VAL A 40 -4.49 11.46 -9.03
C VAL A 40 -5.46 11.28 -10.20
N ARG A 41 -6.47 10.42 -10.04
CA ARG A 41 -7.50 10.22 -11.08
C ARG A 41 -8.33 11.47 -11.36
N SER A 42 -8.64 12.25 -10.33
CA SER A 42 -9.41 13.49 -10.44
C SER A 42 -8.65 14.60 -11.18
N LEU A 43 -7.31 14.59 -11.14
CA LEU A 43 -6.46 15.44 -11.96
C LEU A 43 -6.35 14.94 -13.41
N GLY A 44 -6.92 13.79 -13.75
CA GLY A 44 -6.81 13.16 -15.07
C GLY A 44 -5.46 12.49 -15.29
N LEU A 45 -4.66 12.32 -14.24
CA LEU A 45 -3.45 11.52 -14.25
C LEU A 45 -3.86 10.04 -14.28
N LYS A 46 -3.50 9.35 -15.35
CA LYS A 46 -3.83 7.93 -15.53
C LYS A 46 -2.68 7.05 -15.06
N PRO A 47 -2.87 6.24 -14.00
CA PRO A 47 -1.79 5.41 -13.44
C PRO A 47 -1.10 4.53 -14.47
N GLU A 48 -1.86 3.97 -15.43
CA GLU A 48 -1.32 3.11 -16.49
C GLU A 48 -0.37 3.81 -17.47
N THR A 49 -0.53 5.12 -17.67
CA THR A 49 0.39 5.91 -18.51
C THR A 49 1.51 6.54 -17.69
N LEU A 50 1.30 6.67 -16.38
CA LEU A 50 2.24 7.31 -15.48
C LEU A 50 3.39 6.41 -15.07
N GLU A 51 3.22 5.08 -15.11
CA GLU A 51 4.31 4.15 -14.81
C GLU A 51 5.54 4.44 -15.70
N ASP A 52 5.32 4.68 -17.01
CA ASP A 52 6.37 5.06 -17.96
C ASP A 52 6.93 6.47 -17.71
N ASP A 53 6.15 7.35 -17.07
CA ASP A 53 6.54 8.73 -16.75
C ASP A 53 7.20 8.87 -15.37
N LEU A 54 7.20 7.83 -14.52
CA LEU A 54 7.80 7.91 -13.16
C LEU A 54 9.28 8.31 -13.22
N ASP A 55 10.02 7.78 -14.19
CA ASP A 55 11.42 8.14 -14.42
C ASP A 55 11.58 9.62 -14.79
N LYS A 56 10.61 10.19 -15.52
CA LYS A 56 10.59 11.62 -15.85
C LYS A 56 10.35 12.46 -14.60
N TYR A 57 9.39 12.08 -13.77
CA TYR A 57 9.09 12.77 -12.50
C TYR A 57 10.30 12.74 -11.56
N ALA A 58 10.91 11.56 -11.38
CA ALA A 58 12.11 11.39 -10.57
C ALA A 58 13.30 12.19 -11.11
N ALA A 59 13.59 12.08 -12.41
CA ALA A 59 14.68 12.84 -13.04
C ALA A 59 14.45 14.36 -12.98
N SER A 60 13.20 14.82 -12.97
CA SER A 60 12.86 16.23 -12.77
C SER A 60 13.21 16.68 -11.35
N VAL A 61 12.81 15.91 -10.32
CA VAL A 61 13.15 16.18 -8.91
C VAL A 61 14.67 16.24 -8.70
N MET A 62 15.41 15.28 -9.26
CA MET A 62 16.88 15.22 -9.14
C MET A 62 17.59 16.44 -9.77
N LYS A 63 16.92 17.17 -10.69
CA LYS A 63 17.45 18.40 -11.29
C LYS A 63 17.03 19.65 -10.53
N MET A 64 16.08 19.55 -9.60
CA MET A 64 15.65 20.68 -8.79
C MET A 64 16.77 21.08 -7.82
N LYS A 65 16.92 22.38 -7.58
CA LYS A 65 17.91 22.90 -6.63
C LYS A 65 17.51 22.72 -5.17
N LYS A 66 16.24 22.35 -4.94
CA LYS A 66 15.63 22.20 -3.63
C LYS A 66 14.61 21.07 -3.68
N GLU A 67 14.50 20.36 -2.57
CA GLU A 67 13.57 19.25 -2.38
C GLU A 67 12.20 19.74 -1.89
N LYS A 68 12.20 20.82 -1.09
CA LYS A 68 10.98 21.41 -0.55
C LYS A 68 10.38 22.45 -1.47
N VAL A 69 9.11 22.29 -1.80
CA VAL A 69 8.38 23.14 -2.74
C VAL A 69 7.10 23.67 -2.14
N ASP A 70 6.72 24.89 -2.49
CA ASP A 70 5.41 25.44 -2.16
C ASP A 70 4.33 25.00 -3.19
N LEU A 71 3.07 25.32 -2.93
CA LEU A 71 1.95 24.95 -3.81
C LEU A 71 2.12 25.48 -5.26
N LYS A 72 2.71 26.66 -5.44
CA LYS A 72 2.90 27.24 -6.79
C LYS A 72 3.98 26.49 -7.55
N GLU A 73 5.05 26.12 -6.88
CA GLU A 73 6.12 25.32 -7.45
C GLU A 73 5.68 23.89 -7.72
N PHE A 74 4.86 23.32 -6.84
CA PHE A 74 4.23 22.01 -7.06
C PHE A 74 3.30 22.02 -8.29
N SER A 75 2.47 23.05 -8.42
CA SER A 75 1.65 23.32 -9.62
C SER A 75 2.49 23.41 -10.89
N ALA A 76 3.60 24.15 -10.84
CA ALA A 76 4.51 24.28 -11.97
C ALA A 76 5.21 22.94 -12.31
N TYR A 77 5.58 22.16 -11.29
CA TYR A 77 6.21 20.85 -11.45
C TYR A 77 5.29 19.84 -12.15
N LEU A 78 4.02 19.81 -11.77
CA LEU A 78 3.03 18.92 -12.40
C LEU A 78 2.47 19.44 -13.73
N GLU A 79 2.77 20.69 -14.09
CA GLU A 79 2.16 21.37 -15.24
C GLU A 79 0.62 21.48 -15.14
N PHE A 80 0.08 21.52 -13.91
CA PHE A 80 -1.35 21.70 -13.63
C PHE A 80 -1.61 23.05 -12.97
N PRO A 81 -2.67 23.78 -13.36
CA PRO A 81 -3.05 25.00 -12.65
C PRO A 81 -3.48 24.68 -11.22
N VAL A 82 -3.24 25.64 -10.30
CA VAL A 82 -3.77 25.56 -8.94
C VAL A 82 -5.29 25.41 -8.99
N SER A 83 -5.78 24.34 -8.35
CA SER A 83 -7.17 23.95 -8.29
C SER A 83 -7.45 23.31 -6.94
N GLN A 84 -8.72 23.20 -6.54
CA GLN A 84 -9.10 22.57 -5.27
C GLN A 84 -8.55 21.14 -5.16
N THR A 85 -8.57 20.37 -6.25
CA THR A 85 -8.00 19.01 -6.29
C THR A 85 -6.50 19.01 -6.05
N LEU A 86 -5.77 19.96 -6.65
CA LEU A 86 -4.33 20.08 -6.46
C LEU A 86 -3.98 20.53 -5.03
N GLU A 87 -4.77 21.45 -4.46
CA GLU A 87 -4.65 21.89 -3.07
C GLU A 87 -4.89 20.74 -2.10
N SER A 88 -5.94 19.93 -2.31
CA SER A 88 -6.19 18.72 -1.52
C SER A 88 -5.06 17.71 -1.63
N MET A 89 -4.47 17.53 -2.82
CA MET A 89 -3.32 16.65 -3.01
C MET A 89 -2.08 17.16 -2.28
N PHE A 90 -1.81 18.46 -2.37
CA PHE A 90 -0.70 19.09 -1.66
C PHE A 90 -0.84 18.93 -0.14
N ALA A 91 -2.06 19.12 0.38
CA ALA A 91 -2.36 18.99 1.81
C ALA A 91 -2.13 17.58 2.37
N LEU A 92 -2.10 16.52 1.54
CA LEU A 92 -1.75 15.18 2.00
C LEU A 92 -0.27 15.05 2.41
N PHE A 93 0.59 15.92 1.87
CA PHE A 93 2.04 15.90 2.16
C PHE A 93 2.48 17.08 3.05
N ASP A 94 1.67 18.14 3.16
CA ASP A 94 1.94 19.29 4.06
C ASP A 94 1.49 18.99 5.51
N GLU A 95 2.06 17.94 6.11
CA GLU A 95 1.69 17.47 7.47
C GLU A 95 1.92 18.54 8.55
N LYS A 96 2.82 19.49 8.30
CA LYS A 96 3.19 20.55 9.25
C LYS A 96 2.35 21.81 9.08
N GLU A 97 1.50 21.86 8.06
CA GLU A 97 0.73 23.04 7.67
C GLU A 97 1.63 24.29 7.53
N ASP A 98 2.88 24.11 7.08
CA ASP A 98 3.85 25.19 6.88
C ASP A 98 3.91 25.67 5.42
N GLY A 99 3.08 25.07 4.56
CA GLY A 99 2.92 25.46 3.16
C GLY A 99 4.02 24.94 2.25
N VAL A 100 4.82 23.96 2.71
CA VAL A 100 5.85 23.31 1.90
C VAL A 100 5.81 21.79 2.03
N ILE A 101 6.07 21.09 0.93
CA ILE A 101 6.13 19.62 0.89
C ILE A 101 7.49 19.16 0.36
N ASP A 102 7.92 17.96 0.72
CA ASP A 102 9.02 17.31 0.03
C ASP A 102 8.51 16.67 -1.28
N ILE A 103 8.97 17.17 -2.41
CA ILE A 103 8.49 16.70 -3.71
C ILE A 103 8.82 15.23 -3.98
N ARG A 104 9.81 14.67 -3.28
CA ARG A 104 10.14 13.24 -3.38
C ARG A 104 9.02 12.37 -2.83
N GLU A 105 8.32 12.83 -1.78
CA GLU A 105 7.20 12.09 -1.19
C GLU A 105 6.07 11.90 -2.23
N PHE A 106 5.79 12.93 -3.03
CA PHE A 106 4.83 12.83 -4.13
C PHE A 106 5.23 11.74 -5.15
N VAL A 107 6.49 11.69 -5.58
CA VAL A 107 6.95 10.71 -6.58
C VAL A 107 6.86 9.29 -6.04
N ILE A 108 7.20 9.09 -4.76
CA ILE A 108 7.08 7.79 -4.09
C ILE A 108 5.61 7.36 -4.00
N ALA A 109 4.72 8.24 -3.52
CA ALA A 109 3.29 7.94 -3.42
C ALA A 109 2.67 7.64 -4.80
N LEU A 110 3.07 8.41 -5.83
CA LEU A 110 2.65 8.18 -7.21
C LEU A 110 3.12 6.81 -7.72
N SER A 111 4.37 6.43 -7.40
CA SER A 111 4.90 5.12 -7.71
C SER A 111 4.07 4.00 -7.06
N VAL A 112 3.66 4.13 -5.80
CA VAL A 112 2.79 3.12 -5.17
C VAL A 112 1.45 2.99 -5.89
N VAL A 113 0.80 4.10 -6.23
CA VAL A 113 -0.48 4.08 -6.94
C VAL A 113 -0.37 3.49 -8.36
N CYS A 114 0.74 3.74 -9.06
CA CYS A 114 0.94 3.22 -10.42
C CYS A 114 1.33 1.74 -10.43
N LYS A 115 2.09 1.27 -9.45
CA LYS A 115 2.59 -0.12 -9.38
C LYS A 115 2.40 -0.74 -7.99
N PRO A 116 1.14 -0.95 -7.55
CA PRO A 116 0.84 -1.31 -6.16
C PRO A 116 1.43 -2.67 -5.73
N SER A 117 1.59 -3.62 -6.65
CA SER A 117 2.20 -4.93 -6.36
C SER A 117 3.74 -4.95 -6.48
N LYS A 118 4.38 -3.85 -6.90
CA LYS A 118 5.84 -3.79 -7.15
C LYS A 118 6.54 -2.93 -6.10
N THR A 119 6.28 -3.24 -4.83
CA THR A 119 6.76 -2.44 -3.68
C THR A 119 8.28 -2.26 -3.68
N LEU A 120 9.08 -3.30 -3.94
CA LEU A 120 10.54 -3.19 -4.01
C LEU A 120 11.03 -2.24 -5.11
N GLU A 121 10.35 -2.17 -6.26
CA GLU A 121 10.71 -1.20 -7.31
C GLU A 121 10.35 0.23 -6.90
N THR A 122 9.31 0.43 -6.09
CA THR A 122 9.02 1.73 -5.48
C THR A 122 10.08 2.11 -4.45
N ILE A 123 10.51 1.16 -3.62
CA ILE A 123 11.61 1.39 -2.66
C ILE A 123 12.91 1.70 -3.39
N GLN A 124 13.22 1.01 -4.50
CA GLN A 124 14.39 1.31 -5.31
C GLN A 124 14.38 2.75 -5.83
N LEU A 125 13.24 3.18 -6.38
CA LEU A 125 13.05 4.56 -6.83
C LEU A 125 13.24 5.55 -5.67
N ALA A 126 12.69 5.24 -4.51
CA ALA A 126 12.82 6.06 -3.32
C ALA A 126 14.29 6.19 -2.85
N PHE A 127 15.04 5.09 -2.85
CA PHE A 127 16.48 5.12 -2.56
C PHE A 127 17.23 6.02 -3.54
N GLN A 128 16.90 5.97 -4.83
CA GLN A 128 17.51 6.87 -5.80
C GLN A 128 17.23 8.35 -5.49
N LEU A 129 16.04 8.68 -4.98
CA LEU A 129 15.64 10.06 -4.64
C LEU A 129 16.26 10.59 -3.34
N TYR A 130 16.56 9.70 -2.38
CA TYR A 130 17.04 10.07 -1.04
C TYR A 130 18.53 9.81 -0.83
N GLN A 131 19.16 8.97 -1.65
CA GLN A 131 20.57 8.61 -1.46
C GLN A 131 21.46 9.86 -1.52
N SER A 132 22.46 9.86 -0.64
CA SER A 132 23.60 10.77 -0.75
C SER A 132 24.43 10.51 -2.01
N GLU A 133 25.40 11.38 -2.29
CA GLU A 133 26.42 11.19 -3.34
C GLU A 133 27.15 9.83 -3.24
N GLY A 134 27.19 9.23 -2.05
CA GLY A 134 27.77 7.92 -1.81
C GLY A 134 26.85 6.73 -2.08
N GLY A 135 25.63 6.95 -2.58
CA GLY A 135 24.65 5.88 -2.84
C GLY A 135 24.01 5.28 -1.59
N THR A 136 24.09 5.98 -0.45
CA THR A 136 23.57 5.51 0.85
C THR A 136 22.49 6.43 1.40
N VAL A 137 21.52 5.85 2.10
CA VAL A 137 20.46 6.53 2.87
C VAL A 137 20.65 6.30 4.37
N THR A 138 20.14 7.23 5.17
CA THR A 138 20.14 7.19 6.64
C THR A 138 18.87 6.53 7.19
N GLU A 139 18.79 6.36 8.51
CA GLU A 139 17.58 5.86 9.17
C GLU A 139 16.40 6.82 8.98
N GLU A 140 16.65 8.12 9.09
CA GLU A 140 15.65 9.17 8.88
C GLU A 140 15.11 9.17 7.43
N ASP A 141 15.99 8.95 6.45
CA ASP A 141 15.60 8.81 5.06
C ASP A 141 14.71 7.58 4.87
N LEU A 142 15.10 6.42 5.42
CA LEU A 142 14.30 5.19 5.34
C LEU A 142 12.92 5.37 5.99
N ALA A 143 12.85 6.07 7.12
CA ALA A 143 11.59 6.40 7.78
C ALA A 143 10.70 7.22 6.86
N CYS A 144 11.22 8.27 6.21
CA CYS A 144 10.47 9.09 5.26
C CYS A 144 9.98 8.27 4.05
N ILE A 145 10.85 7.42 3.50
CA ILE A 145 10.53 6.53 2.38
C ILE A 145 9.36 5.61 2.73
N LEU A 146 9.47 4.86 3.85
CA LEU A 146 8.45 3.88 4.23
C LEU A 146 7.17 4.53 4.71
N LYS A 147 7.25 5.66 5.44
CA LYS A 147 6.09 6.48 5.82
C LYS A 147 5.25 6.81 4.59
N THR A 148 5.92 7.32 3.55
CA THR A 148 5.27 7.73 2.30
C THR A 148 4.75 6.53 1.50
N ALA A 149 5.58 5.49 1.35
CA ALA A 149 5.22 4.30 0.58
C ALA A 149 4.03 3.53 1.20
N MET A 150 3.79 3.71 2.49
CA MET A 150 2.66 3.11 3.20
C MET A 150 1.50 4.10 3.43
N GLY A 151 1.71 5.40 3.19
CA GLY A 151 0.73 6.45 3.41
C GLY A 151 0.29 6.60 4.87
N VAL A 152 1.23 6.48 5.80
CA VAL A 152 0.96 6.61 7.24
C VAL A 152 1.52 7.91 7.77
N SER A 153 1.02 8.38 8.92
CA SER A 153 1.54 9.61 9.55
C SER A 153 2.88 9.39 10.26
N GLN A 154 3.14 8.19 10.75
CA GLN A 154 4.34 7.80 11.49
C GLN A 154 4.65 6.33 11.25
N ILE A 155 5.92 5.97 11.27
CA ILE A 155 6.40 4.59 11.21
C ILE A 155 7.70 4.47 12.00
N ASP A 156 7.81 3.44 12.83
CA ASP A 156 9.08 3.08 13.48
C ASP A 156 9.85 2.14 12.56
N VAL A 157 11.05 2.56 12.15
CA VAL A 157 11.93 1.78 11.27
C VAL A 157 13.21 1.36 11.98
N THR A 158 13.41 1.71 13.26
CA THR A 158 14.69 1.53 13.95
C THR A 158 15.11 0.06 13.97
N HIS A 159 14.17 -0.85 14.25
CA HIS A 159 14.43 -2.28 14.25
C HIS A 159 14.75 -2.83 12.86
N LEU A 160 14.02 -2.37 11.83
CA LEU A 160 14.28 -2.75 10.44
C LEU A 160 15.65 -2.24 9.97
N PHE A 161 15.93 -0.96 10.22
CA PHE A 161 17.16 -0.31 9.79
C PHE A 161 18.38 -1.02 10.39
N ARG A 162 18.34 -1.32 11.69
CA ARG A 162 19.42 -2.06 12.37
C ARG A 162 19.59 -3.48 11.83
N ALA A 163 18.52 -4.14 11.41
CA ALA A 163 18.61 -5.47 10.82
C ALA A 163 19.26 -5.43 9.42
N VAL A 164 19.08 -4.34 8.67
CA VAL A 164 19.71 -4.14 7.36
C VAL A 164 21.16 -3.64 7.51
N ASP A 165 21.44 -2.76 8.47
CA ASP A 165 22.77 -2.22 8.75
C ASP A 165 23.60 -3.14 9.68
N GLU A 166 23.83 -4.39 9.24
CA GLU A 166 24.53 -5.42 10.03
C GLU A 166 25.93 -4.98 10.51
N GLU A 167 26.59 -4.13 9.74
CA GLU A 167 27.93 -3.61 10.03
C GLU A 167 27.93 -2.33 10.88
N GLU A 168 26.75 -1.85 11.32
CA GLU A 168 26.56 -0.63 12.12
C GLU A 168 27.23 0.61 11.49
N LYS A 169 27.10 0.77 10.17
CA LYS A 169 27.64 1.89 9.39
C LYS A 169 26.89 3.20 9.64
N GLY A 170 25.68 3.13 10.19
CA GLY A 170 24.73 4.23 10.32
C GLY A 170 24.08 4.65 8.99
N LYS A 171 24.22 3.84 7.94
CA LYS A 171 23.73 4.11 6.59
C LYS A 171 23.69 2.84 5.75
N ILE A 172 22.71 2.74 4.86
CA ILE A 172 22.48 1.55 4.04
C ILE A 172 22.37 1.91 2.56
N THR A 173 22.75 0.98 1.69
CA THR A 173 22.50 1.06 0.25
C THR A 173 21.19 0.35 -0.11
N TYR A 174 20.67 0.56 -1.32
CA TYR A 174 19.53 -0.22 -1.80
C TYR A 174 19.88 -1.72 -1.89
N ASP A 175 21.12 -2.06 -2.24
CA ASP A 175 21.56 -3.46 -2.34
C ASP A 175 21.53 -4.16 -0.96
N ASP A 176 21.91 -3.44 0.11
CA ASP A 176 21.80 -3.93 1.49
C ASP A 176 20.33 -4.24 1.82
N PHE A 177 19.43 -3.28 1.57
CA PHE A 177 17.99 -3.43 1.82
C PHE A 177 17.37 -4.56 0.98
N TYR A 178 17.68 -4.61 -0.31
CA TYR A 178 17.16 -5.62 -1.23
C TYR A 178 17.61 -7.02 -0.84
N THR A 179 18.89 -7.20 -0.51
CA THR A 179 19.42 -8.49 -0.04
C THR A 179 18.67 -8.95 1.21
N PHE A 180 18.48 -8.06 2.19
CA PHE A 180 17.69 -8.34 3.37
C PHE A 180 16.23 -8.71 3.04
N ALA A 181 15.54 -7.91 2.22
CA ALA A 181 14.14 -8.13 1.88
C ALA A 181 13.89 -9.45 1.11
N VAL A 182 14.86 -9.89 0.31
CA VAL A 182 14.80 -11.20 -0.38
C VAL A 182 14.98 -12.36 0.62
N LEU A 183 15.85 -12.21 1.62
CA LEU A 183 16.07 -13.21 2.67
C LEU A 183 14.93 -13.26 3.69
N HIS A 184 14.23 -12.14 3.88
CA HIS A 184 13.13 -11.97 4.83
C HIS A 184 11.85 -11.49 4.14
N PRO A 185 11.13 -12.33 3.36
CA PRO A 185 9.94 -11.89 2.60
C PRO A 185 8.80 -11.30 3.45
N HIS A 186 8.78 -11.63 4.75
CA HIS A 186 7.80 -11.16 5.74
C HIS A 186 8.37 -10.08 6.69
N PHE A 187 9.47 -9.41 6.32
CA PHE A 187 10.13 -8.45 7.21
C PHE A 187 9.19 -7.35 7.73
N ALA A 188 8.19 -6.93 6.95
CA ALA A 188 7.27 -5.89 7.39
C ALA A 188 6.45 -6.36 8.62
N GLU A 189 6.02 -7.63 8.66
CA GLU A 189 5.31 -8.22 9.80
C GLU A 189 6.19 -8.28 11.05
N GLU A 190 7.47 -8.61 10.88
CA GLU A 190 8.42 -8.78 11.98
C GLU A 190 8.98 -7.46 12.51
N TYR A 191 9.19 -6.47 11.64
CA TYR A 191 9.95 -5.26 11.97
C TYR A 191 9.14 -3.96 11.91
N LEU A 192 8.01 -3.92 11.19
CA LEU A 192 7.20 -2.71 11.03
C LEU A 192 5.83 -2.83 11.73
N TYR A 193 5.24 -4.03 11.78
CA TYR A 193 3.90 -4.27 12.35
C TYR A 193 3.91 -4.98 13.71
N ALA A 194 5.08 -5.24 14.30
CA ALA A 194 5.22 -6.06 15.51
C ALA A 194 4.34 -5.60 16.69
N ASP A 195 4.08 -4.29 16.82
CA ASP A 195 3.23 -3.73 17.87
C ASP A 195 1.72 -3.88 17.61
N GLN A 196 1.29 -4.12 16.37
CA GLN A 196 -0.14 -4.27 16.05
C GLN A 196 -0.69 -5.65 16.46
N MET A 197 0.17 -6.66 16.59
CA MET A 197 -0.24 -8.02 16.94
C MET A 197 -0.54 -8.22 18.44
N GLY A 198 -0.28 -7.20 19.28
CA GLY A 198 -0.63 -7.21 20.71
C GLY A 198 -2.09 -6.85 21.02
N ALA A 199 -2.84 -6.28 20.06
CA ALA A 199 -4.22 -5.82 20.27
C ALA A 199 -5.30 -6.74 19.69
N GLU A 200 -4.95 -7.66 18.79
CA GLU A 200 -5.93 -8.50 18.07
C GLU A 200 -5.81 -10.02 18.36
N SER A 201 -4.96 -10.44 19.31
CA SER A 201 -4.87 -11.84 19.76
C SER A 201 -6.00 -12.25 20.72
N GLY A 202 -7.24 -11.89 20.38
CA GLY A 202 -8.46 -12.16 21.14
C GLY A 202 -9.49 -13.05 20.44
N LEU A 203 -9.19 -13.60 19.26
CA LEU A 203 -9.93 -14.75 18.73
C LEU A 203 -9.01 -15.96 18.68
N GLU A 204 -9.04 -16.70 19.78
CA GLU A 204 -8.56 -18.07 19.78
C GLU A 204 -9.26 -18.87 18.68
N THR A 205 -8.43 -19.55 17.89
CA THR A 205 -8.80 -20.70 17.11
C THR A 205 -9.37 -21.78 18.03
N SER A 206 -10.68 -21.78 18.27
CA SER A 206 -11.35 -22.96 18.78
C SER A 206 -11.38 -24.00 17.67
N SER A 207 -10.40 -24.89 17.73
CA SER A 207 -10.27 -26.13 16.99
C SER A 207 -11.60 -26.82 16.69
N LEU A 208 -11.80 -27.17 15.43
CA LEU A 208 -12.81 -28.10 14.95
C LEU A 208 -12.76 -29.42 15.74
N SER A 209 -13.82 -29.73 16.46
CA SER A 209 -14.24 -31.11 16.74
C SER A 209 -15.76 -31.14 16.89
N ALA A 210 -16.44 -31.39 15.78
CA ALA A 210 -17.84 -31.79 15.80
C ALA A 210 -17.91 -33.27 15.38
N PRO A 211 -18.38 -34.19 16.25
CA PRO A 211 -18.71 -35.53 15.83
C PRO A 211 -20.03 -35.50 15.03
N ASN A 212 -20.03 -36.15 13.87
CA ASN A 212 -21.19 -36.31 13.01
C ASN A 212 -22.37 -36.94 13.77
N GLY A 213 -23.37 -36.11 14.12
CA GLY A 213 -24.67 -36.52 14.59
C GLY A 213 -25.75 -36.01 13.64
N ILE A 214 -26.06 -36.77 12.59
CA ILE A 214 -27.27 -36.53 11.78
C ILE A 214 -28.42 -37.27 12.46
N CYS A 215 -29.29 -36.48 13.08
CA CYS A 215 -30.60 -36.86 13.57
C CYS A 215 -31.52 -37.12 12.37
N THR A 216 -32.06 -38.33 12.27
CA THR A 216 -33.15 -38.69 11.37
C THR A 216 -34.49 -38.36 12.01
N ASP A 217 -35.20 -37.35 11.52
CA ASP A 217 -36.67 -37.36 11.50
C ASP A 217 -37.23 -36.15 10.76
N PHE A 218 -37.65 -36.35 9.51
CA PHE A 218 -38.75 -35.63 8.88
C PHE A 218 -39.22 -36.47 7.69
N SER A 219 -40.28 -37.25 7.90
CA SER A 219 -41.03 -37.93 6.83
C SER A 219 -41.99 -36.94 6.18
N PRO A 220 -42.02 -36.83 4.83
CA PRO A 220 -43.22 -36.41 4.12
C PRO A 220 -43.83 -37.61 3.37
N ASP A 221 -45.07 -37.90 3.74
CA ASP A 221 -45.93 -38.90 3.11
C ASP A 221 -46.52 -38.30 1.83
N SER A 222 -46.13 -38.81 0.65
CA SER A 222 -46.98 -38.75 -0.54
C SER A 222 -46.57 -39.82 -1.55
N SER A 223 -47.44 -40.80 -1.68
CA SER A 223 -47.42 -41.93 -2.62
C SER A 223 -47.17 -41.51 -4.08
N GLY A 224 -46.20 -42.15 -4.72
CA GLY A 224 -46.06 -42.16 -6.19
C GLY A 224 -46.79 -43.35 -6.81
N ASP A 225 -47.71 -43.07 -7.75
CA ASP A 225 -48.12 -44.01 -8.80
C ASP A 225 -47.36 -43.67 -10.09
N ARG A 226 -46.50 -44.59 -10.55
CA ARG A 226 -46.46 -45.14 -11.93
C ARG A 226 -45.08 -45.73 -12.31
N ARG A 227 -45.10 -47.06 -12.47
CA ARG A 227 -44.51 -47.90 -13.55
C ARG A 227 -43.09 -47.57 -14.08
N LYS A 228 -42.11 -48.38 -13.61
CA LYS A 228 -41.18 -49.32 -14.32
C LYS A 228 -40.63 -49.03 -15.76
N PRO A 229 -39.47 -49.64 -16.14
CA PRO A 229 -38.23 -48.96 -16.54
C PRO A 229 -37.74 -49.31 -17.97
N LEU A 230 -36.65 -48.69 -18.45
CA LEU A 230 -35.71 -49.20 -19.48
C LEU A 230 -34.43 -48.32 -19.47
N GLN A 231 -33.33 -48.78 -18.85
CA GLN A 231 -32.15 -49.42 -19.44
C GLN A 231 -31.16 -48.54 -20.24
N LYS A 232 -29.97 -48.40 -19.62
CA LYS A 232 -28.59 -48.62 -20.12
C LYS A 232 -27.98 -47.67 -21.16
N LYS A 233 -26.82 -47.11 -20.72
CA LYS A 233 -25.46 -47.09 -21.33
C LYS A 233 -25.34 -46.46 -22.73
N LEU A 234 -24.26 -45.82 -23.15
CA LEU A 234 -22.94 -45.43 -22.63
C LEU A 234 -22.32 -44.64 -23.81
N ASN A 235 -21.43 -43.69 -23.47
CA ASN A 235 -20.57 -42.85 -24.32
C ASN A 235 -21.09 -41.44 -24.56
#